data_AF-A0A453KHQ3-F1
#
_entry.id   AF-A0A453KHQ3-F1
#
_cell.length_a   1.000
_cell.length_b   1.000
_cell.length_c   1.000
_cell.angle_alpha   90.00
_cell.angle_beta   90.00
_cell.angle_gamma   90.00
#
_symmetry.space_group_name_H-M   'P 1'
#
loop_
_entity.id
_entity.type
_entity.pdbx_description
1 polymer ?
#
loop_
_entity_poly.entity_id
_entity_poly.type
_entity_poly.pdbx_seq_one_letter_code
_entity_poly.pdbx_strand_id
1 'polypeptide(L)'
;VDADIAKEQERLRKKVTDLMKKQKIRQVRHLVKKQDSTRPWGQDAHAKVGSRLIELFIETAHIQPPASQSGDSTPEIRPAFTHEMRTVAREQQKSRRYGVIKCDPLVRQGLDRTV
;
A
#
# COMPACT_ATOMS: atom_id res chain seq x y z
N VAL A 1 22.39 -0.23 -12.43
CA VAL A 1 21.70 -0.46 -11.14
C VAL A 1 22.68 -1.02 -10.11
N ASP A 2 23.17 -2.26 -10.23
CA ASP A 2 24.05 -2.84 -9.21
C ASP A 2 25.43 -2.16 -9.10
N ALA A 3 26.03 -1.80 -10.24
CA ALA A 3 27.27 -1.04 -10.27
C ALA A 3 27.13 0.36 -9.63
N ASP A 4 25.97 0.99 -9.80
CA ASP A 4 25.67 2.31 -9.25
C ASP A 4 25.48 2.24 -7.73
N ILE A 5 24.80 1.20 -7.24
CA ILE A 5 24.63 0.92 -5.81
C ILE A 5 25.99 0.67 -5.15
N ALA A 6 26.84 -0.16 -5.76
CA ALA A 6 28.17 -0.45 -5.24
C ALA A 6 29.05 0.82 -5.15
N LYS A 7 29.01 1.66 -6.19
CA LYS A 7 29.74 2.94 -6.22
C LYS A 7 29.27 3.91 -5.13
N GLU A 8 27.96 3.97 -4.88
CA GLU A 8 27.40 4.83 -3.85
C GLU A 8 27.71 4.32 -2.44
N GLN A 9 27.66 3.00 -2.20
CA GLN A 9 28.09 2.43 -0.93
C GLN A 9 29.56 2.75 -0.62
N GLU A 10 30.43 2.64 -1.61
CA GLU A 10 31.86 2.97 -1.46
C GLU A 10 32.06 4.46 -1.12
N ARG A 11 31.31 5.35 -1.78
CA ARG A 11 31.33 6.79 -1.47
C ARG A 11 30.89 7.07 -0.03
N LEU A 12 29.86 6.40 0.45
CA LEU A 12 29.36 6.53 1.81
C LEU A 12 30.38 6.03 2.84
N ARG A 13 31.06 4.89 2.57
CA ARG A 13 32.13 4.36 3.43
C ARG A 13 33.27 5.35 3.58
N LYS A 14 33.78 5.92 2.48
CA LYS A 14 34.82 6.96 2.51
C LYS A 14 34.40 8.16 3.35
N LYS A 15 33.15 8.62 3.19
CA LYS A 15 32.60 9.74 3.94
C LYS A 15 32.51 9.46 5.45
N VAL A 16 32.15 8.23 5.84
CA VAL A 16 32.16 7.82 7.25
C VAL A 16 33.59 7.88 7.80
N THR A 17 34.57 7.30 7.09
CA THR A 17 35.97 7.30 7.52
C THR A 17 36.54 8.71 7.67
N ASP A 18 36.23 9.62 6.74
CA ASP A 18 36.67 11.02 6.82
C ASP A 18 36.04 11.77 7.99
N LEU A 19 34.76 11.55 8.28
CA LEU A 19 34.08 12.15 9.41
C LEU A 19 34.56 11.58 10.75
N MET A 20 34.91 10.30 10.80
CA MET A 20 35.56 9.64 11.94
C MET A 20 36.94 10.25 12.23
N LYS A 21 37.78 10.42 11.20
CA LYS A 21 39.09 11.10 11.32
C LYS A 21 38.97 12.53 11.85
N LYS A 22 37.90 13.23 11.47
CA LYS A 22 37.59 14.60 11.93
C LYS A 22 36.85 14.64 13.28
N GLN A 23 36.65 13.51 13.95
CA GLN A 23 35.89 13.37 15.21
C GLN A 23 34.45 13.93 15.16
N LYS A 24 33.82 13.98 13.97
CA LYS A 24 32.46 14.50 13.78
C LYS A 24 31.40 13.43 14.07
N ILE A 25 31.41 12.85 15.26
CA ILE A 25 30.59 11.68 15.65
C ILE A 25 29.09 11.92 15.44
N ARG A 26 28.58 13.13 15.72
CA ARG A 26 27.16 13.47 15.49
C ARG A 26 26.75 13.30 14.01
N GLN A 27 27.63 13.70 13.08
CA GLN A 27 27.38 13.58 11.65
C GLN A 27 27.47 12.13 11.18
N VAL A 28 28.42 11.35 11.73
CA VAL A 28 28.53 9.91 11.48
C VAL A 28 27.26 9.19 11.92
N ARG A 29 26.77 9.44 13.14
CA ARG A 29 25.53 8.82 13.66
C ARG A 29 24.34 9.12 12.75
N HIS A 30 24.18 10.36 12.32
CA HIS A 30 23.09 10.74 11.42
C HIS A 30 23.20 10.06 10.04
N LEU A 31 24.43 9.92 9.51
CA LEU A 31 24.67 9.25 8.24
C LEU A 31 24.33 7.75 8.31
N VAL A 32 24.78 7.07 9.36
CA VAL A 32 24.46 5.65 9.59
C VAL A 32 22.96 5.45 9.79
N LYS A 33 22.32 6.33 10.57
CA LYS A 33 20.87 6.30 10.82
C LYS A 33 20.03 6.43 9.55
N LYS A 34 20.54 7.14 8.53
CA LYS A 34 19.86 7.25 7.22
C LYS A 34 19.97 5.97 6.38
N GLN A 35 21.02 5.19 6.58
CA GLN A 35 21.28 3.97 5.80
C GLN A 35 20.79 2.70 6.47
N ASP A 36 20.17 2.84 7.63
CA ASP A 36 19.57 1.76 8.40
C ASP A 36 18.31 1.23 7.69
N SER A 37 18.51 0.18 6.88
CA SER A 37 17.46 -0.51 6.12
C SER A 37 16.53 -1.35 6.98
N THR A 38 16.83 -1.51 8.28
CA THR A 38 15.95 -2.24 9.21
C THR A 38 14.79 -1.39 9.72
N ARG A 39 14.79 -0.09 9.41
CA ARG A 39 13.72 0.83 9.80
C ARG A 39 12.42 0.46 9.09
N PRO A 40 11.28 0.46 9.80
CA PRO A 40 9.99 0.34 9.16
C PRO A 40 9.81 1.49 8.16
N TRP A 41 9.06 1.26 7.09
CA TRP A 41 8.78 2.32 6.14
C TRP A 41 8.03 3.48 6.82
N GLY A 42 8.26 4.68 6.31
CA GLY A 42 7.47 5.84 6.70
C GLY A 42 6.01 5.70 6.26
N GLN A 43 5.12 6.46 6.89
CA GLN A 43 3.68 6.44 6.59
C GLN A 43 3.37 6.65 5.09
N ASP A 44 4.09 7.55 4.43
CA ASP A 44 3.93 7.82 3.00
C ASP A 44 4.27 6.60 2.12
N ALA A 45 5.39 5.93 2.42
CA ALA A 45 5.80 4.73 1.69
C ALA A 45 4.84 3.55 1.95
N HIS A 46 4.41 3.36 3.20
CA HIS A 46 3.35 2.39 3.51
C HIS A 46 2.05 2.68 2.74
N ALA A 47 1.62 3.94 2.70
CA ALA A 47 0.40 4.34 2.01
C ALA A 47 0.48 4.11 0.49
N LYS A 48 1.61 4.49 -0.14
CA LYS A 48 1.82 4.31 -1.58
C LYS A 48 1.86 2.84 -2.00
N VAL A 49 2.58 2.01 -1.23
CA VAL A 49 2.64 0.57 -1.53
C VAL A 49 1.29 -0.09 -1.26
N GLY A 50 0.67 0.22 -0.11
CA GLY A 50 -0.66 -0.30 0.23
C GLY A 50 -1.74 0.08 -0.78
N SER A 51 -1.78 1.34 -1.23
CA SER A 51 -2.76 1.78 -2.24
C SER A 51 -2.56 1.04 -3.55
N ARG A 52 -1.31 0.85 -4.00
CA ARG A 52 -1.04 0.12 -5.25
C ARG A 52 -1.46 -1.34 -5.16
N LEU A 53 -1.24 -2.00 -4.02
CA LEU A 53 -1.69 -3.37 -3.80
C LEU A 53 -3.22 -3.48 -3.82
N ILE A 54 -3.91 -2.52 -3.21
CA ILE A 54 -5.39 -2.47 -3.21
C ILE A 54 -5.92 -2.21 -4.62
N GLU A 55 -5.32 -1.29 -5.39
CA GLU A 55 -5.67 -1.03 -6.79
C GLU A 55 -5.57 -2.31 -7.63
N LEU A 56 -4.44 -3.01 -7.55
CA LEU A 56 -4.25 -4.28 -8.25
C LEU A 56 -5.31 -5.31 -7.85
N PHE A 57 -5.68 -5.35 -6.57
CA PHE A 57 -6.70 -6.26 -6.08
C PHE A 57 -8.09 -5.92 -6.63
N ILE A 58 -8.44 -4.63 -6.70
CA ILE A 58 -9.70 -4.17 -7.32
C ILE A 58 -9.74 -4.47 -8.82
N GLU A 59 -8.62 -4.27 -9.52
CA GLU A 59 -8.53 -4.50 -10.98
C GLU A 59 -8.62 -5.98 -11.36
N THR A 60 -8.14 -6.88 -10.49
CA THR A 60 -7.95 -8.29 -10.85
C THR A 60 -8.96 -9.23 -10.21
N ALA A 61 -9.48 -8.90 -9.01
CA ALA A 61 -10.39 -9.79 -8.30
C ALA A 61 -11.81 -9.68 -8.88
N HIS A 62 -12.25 -10.76 -9.51
CA HIS A 62 -13.60 -10.91 -10.05
C HIS A 62 -14.31 -12.07 -9.36
N ILE A 63 -15.62 -11.96 -9.24
CA ILE A 63 -16.49 -13.01 -8.74
C ILE A 63 -17.55 -13.31 -9.79
N GLN A 64 -17.81 -14.60 -9.94
CA GLN A 64 -18.95 -15.10 -10.69
C GLN A 64 -19.97 -15.62 -9.67
N PRO A 65 -21.13 -14.96 -9.52
CA PRO A 65 -22.23 -15.49 -8.72
C PRO A 65 -22.66 -16.88 -9.23
N PRO A 66 -23.25 -17.71 -8.36
CA PRO A 66 -23.88 -18.96 -8.79
C PRO A 66 -24.88 -18.70 -9.92
N ALA A 67 -24.85 -19.51 -10.97
CA ALA A 67 -25.73 -19.35 -12.12
C ALA A 67 -27.21 -19.37 -11.67
N SER A 68 -27.99 -18.37 -12.09
CA SER A 68 -29.44 -18.47 -12.02
C SER A 68 -29.88 -19.64 -12.90
N GLN A 69 -30.85 -20.44 -12.45
CA GLN A 69 -31.30 -21.66 -13.14
C GLN A 69 -32.00 -21.41 -14.50
N SER A 70 -31.87 -20.22 -15.08
CA SER A 70 -32.29 -19.86 -16.42
C SER A 70 -31.14 -20.14 -17.40
N GLY A 71 -31.23 -21.23 -18.16
CA GLY A 71 -30.15 -21.79 -19.00
C GLY A 71 -29.70 -20.96 -20.22
N ASP A 72 -29.95 -19.65 -20.25
CA ASP A 72 -29.67 -18.79 -21.41
C ASP A 72 -29.01 -17.44 -21.02
N SER A 73 -28.59 -17.26 -19.76
CA SER A 73 -27.92 -16.02 -19.33
C SER A 73 -26.39 -16.14 -19.40
N THR A 74 -25.76 -15.14 -20.03
CA THR A 74 -24.31 -14.95 -20.02
C THR A 74 -23.80 -14.93 -18.56
N PRO A 75 -22.68 -15.60 -18.23
CA PRO A 75 -22.11 -15.57 -16.88
C PRO A 75 -21.87 -14.13 -16.43
N GLU A 76 -22.54 -13.72 -15.35
CA GLU A 76 -22.38 -12.39 -14.77
C GLU A 76 -21.05 -12.34 -14.00
N ILE A 77 -19.96 -11.93 -14.66
CA ILE A 77 -18.66 -11.73 -14.00
C ILE A 77 -18.59 -10.26 -13.56
N ARG A 78 -18.40 -10.02 -12.26
CA ARG A 78 -18.33 -8.67 -11.69
C ARG A 78 -17.16 -8.50 -10.72
N PRO A 79 -16.65 -7.27 -10.51
CA PRO A 79 -15.55 -7.03 -9.58
C PRO A 79 -15.94 -7.45 -8.15
N ALA A 80 -15.04 -8.15 -7.48
CA ALA A 80 -15.22 -8.54 -6.08
C ALA A 80 -15.07 -7.34 -5.12
N PHE A 81 -14.36 -6.30 -5.55
CA PHE A 81 -14.12 -5.07 -4.80
C PHE A 81 -14.30 -3.85 -5.69
N THR A 82 -14.82 -2.75 -5.14
CA THR A 82 -14.96 -1.48 -5.85
C THR A 82 -14.56 -0.30 -4.96
N HIS A 83 -13.94 0.73 -5.55
CA HIS A 83 -13.64 1.98 -4.86
C HIS A 83 -14.73 3.02 -5.11
N GLU A 84 -15.27 3.59 -4.04
CA GLU A 84 -16.29 4.64 -4.12
C GLU A 84 -15.97 5.81 -3.20
N MET A 85 -16.39 7.02 -3.59
CA MET A 85 -16.34 8.19 -2.72
C MET A 85 -17.67 8.35 -2.00
N ARG A 86 -17.63 8.41 -0.66
CA ARG A 86 -18.81 8.69 0.18
C ARG A 86 -18.71 10.06 0.82
N THR A 87 -19.86 10.71 0.95
CA THR A 87 -20.01 11.96 1.69
C THR A 87 -20.86 11.68 2.92
N VAL A 88 -20.33 11.95 4.11
CA VAL A 88 -21.13 11.93 5.33
C VAL A 88 -21.57 13.37 5.61
N ALA A 89 -22.87 13.60 5.47
CA ALA A 89 -23.51 14.81 5.95
C ALA A 89 -23.68 14.69 7.47
N ARG A 90 -23.19 15.67 8.22
CA ARG A 90 -23.56 15.87 9.63
C ARG A 90 -24.34 17.18 9.68
N GLU A 91 -25.54 17.15 10.25
CA GLU A 91 -26.48 18.29 10.27
C GLU A 91 -25.89 19.60 10.80
N GLN A 92 -24.81 19.55 11.59
CA GLN A 92 -24.19 20.72 12.22
C GLN A 92 -22.69 20.90 11.89
N GLN A 93 -22.11 20.11 10.99
CA GLN A 93 -20.68 20.19 10.63
C GLN A 93 -20.42 20.06 9.13
N LYS A 94 -19.27 20.60 8.67
CA LYS A 94 -18.80 20.47 7.28
C LYS A 94 -18.82 19.00 6.84
N SER A 95 -19.47 18.74 5.72
CA SER A 95 -19.54 17.40 5.12
C SER A 95 -18.13 16.90 4.81
N ARG A 96 -17.83 15.65 5.22
CA ARG A 96 -16.52 15.02 4.97
C ARG A 96 -16.67 13.97 3.87
N ARG A 97 -15.92 14.13 2.79
CA ARG A 97 -15.80 13.14 1.71
C ARG A 97 -14.63 12.20 2.00
N TYR A 98 -14.82 10.90 1.81
CA TYR A 98 -13.76 9.89 1.98
C TYR A 98 -13.96 8.73 0.98
N GLY A 99 -12.85 8.05 0.64
CA GLY A 99 -12.88 6.85 -0.18
C GLY A 99 -13.21 5.62 0.66
N VAL A 100 -13.96 4.69 0.08
CA VAL A 100 -14.26 3.37 0.67
C VAL A 100 -14.01 2.28 -0.36
N ILE A 101 -13.43 1.17 0.08
CA ILE A 101 -13.45 -0.07 -0.68
C ILE A 101 -14.68 -0.85 -0.25
N LYS A 102 -15.59 -1.09 -1.18
CA LYS A 102 -16.73 -1.98 -0.97
C LYS A 102 -16.37 -3.38 -1.40
N CYS A 103 -16.87 -4.35 -0.65
CA CYS A 103 -16.80 -5.76 -1.01
C CYS A 103 -18.14 -6.20 -1.60
N ASP A 104 -18.06 -7.14 -2.52
CA ASP A 104 -19.20 -7.92 -2.97
C ASP A 104 -19.97 -8.55 -1.79
N PRO A 105 -21.31 -8.57 -1.81
CA PRO A 105 -22.09 -9.28 -0.81
C PRO A 105 -21.72 -10.76 -0.65
N LEU A 106 -21.38 -11.46 -1.74
CA LEU A 106 -20.99 -12.87 -1.70
C LEU A 106 -19.62 -13.07 -1.04
N VAL A 107 -18.68 -12.16 -1.30
CA VAL A 107 -17.36 -12.16 -0.63
C VAL A 107 -17.53 -11.96 0.86
N ARG A 108 -18.36 -10.99 1.26
CA ARG A 108 -18.67 -10.73 2.67
C ARG A 108 -19.34 -11.95 3.33
N GLN A 109 -20.34 -12.53 2.68
CA GLN A 109 -21.03 -13.72 3.18
C GLN A 109 -20.10 -14.92 3.33
N GLY A 110 -19.16 -15.13 2.41
CA GLY A 110 -18.15 -16.18 2.50
C GLY A 110 -17.22 -15.98 3.70
N LEU A 111 -16.81 -14.73 3.95
CA LEU A 111 -15.97 -14.38 5.09
C LEU A 111 -16.68 -14.58 6.42
N ASP A 112 -17.94 -14.09 6.55
CA ASP A 112 -18.72 -14.23 7.79
C ASP A 112 -18.99 -15.70 8.17
N ARG A 113 -18.89 -16.64 7.22
CA ARG A 113 -19.04 -18.09 7.45
C ARG A 113 -17.75 -18.81 7.86
N THR A 114 -16.59 -18.18 7.66
CA THR A 114 -15.28 -18.82 7.86
C THR A 114 -14.52 -18.30 9.10
N VAL A 115 -15.15 -17.42 9.90
CA VAL A 115 -14.62 -16.90 11.16
C VAL A 115 -15.30 -17.56 12.35
#